data_AF-A0A429GBY5-F1
#
_entry.id   AF-A0A429GBY5-F1
#
_cell.length_a   1.000
_cell.length_b   1.000
_cell.length_c   1.000
_cell.angle_alpha   90.00
_cell.angle_beta   90.00
_cell.angle_gamma   90.00
#
_symmetry.space_group_name_H-M   'P 1'
#
loop_
_entity.id
_entity.type
_entity.pdbx_description
1 polymer ?
#
loop_
_entity_poly.entity_id
_entity_poly.type
_entity_poly.pdbx_seq_one_letter_code
_entity_poly.pdbx_strand_id
1 'polypeptide(L)' 'MVQATIDDVPTVRASAYSPDGSRRLWALAYRCTCGHVHMGRARSYGSLGGERRARCGRRVFIRVVRTYPAEAA' A
#
# COMPACT_ATOMS: atom_id res chain seq x y z
N MET A 1 -5.45 30.96 18.76
CA MET A 1 -5.15 30.42 17.42
C MET A 1 -5.19 28.90 17.51
N VAL A 2 -6.23 28.27 16.95
CA VAL A 2 -6.34 26.80 16.90
C VAL A 2 -5.56 26.34 15.68
N GLN A 3 -4.36 25.80 15.89
CA GLN A 3 -3.63 25.07 14.86
C GLN A 3 -4.45 23.83 14.51
N ALA A 4 -5.00 23.80 13.29
CA ALA A 4 -5.52 22.58 12.72
C ALA A 4 -4.36 21.58 12.67
N THR A 5 -4.42 20.55 13.52
CA THR A 5 -3.51 19.41 13.44
C THR A 5 -3.67 18.83 12.04
N ILE A 6 -2.65 18.98 11.20
CA ILE A 6 -2.53 18.19 9.98
C ILE A 6 -2.72 16.74 10.44
N ASP A 7 -3.78 16.07 10.00
CA ASP A 7 -4.02 14.67 10.30
C ASP A 7 -2.78 13.89 9.85
N ASP A 8 -1.88 13.58 10.78
CA ASP A 8 -0.65 12.85 10.50
C ASP A 8 -1.06 11.39 10.26
N VAL A 9 -1.36 11.08 8.99
CA VAL A 9 -1.79 9.75 8.60
C VAL A 9 -0.60 8.81 8.75
N PRO A 10 -0.69 7.75 9.55
CA PRO A 10 0.46 6.90 9.83
C PRO A 10 1.02 6.29 8.55
N THR A 11 2.33 6.48 8.34
CA THR A 11 3.04 5.91 7.20
C THR A 11 3.36 4.44 7.46
N VAL A 12 2.94 3.57 6.54
CA VAL A 12 3.19 2.13 6.58
C VAL A 12 4.04 1.69 5.39
N ARG A 13 4.94 0.73 5.64
CA ARG A 13 5.80 0.15 4.60
C ARG A 13 5.08 -0.98 3.89
N ALA A 14 5.19 -1.02 2.58
CA ALA A 14 4.59 -2.05 1.74
C ALA A 14 5.61 -2.74 0.84
N SER A 15 5.33 -4.01 0.55
CA SER A 15 5.92 -4.77 -0.55
C SER A 15 4.98 -4.74 -1.75
N ALA A 16 5.49 -4.40 -2.92
CA ALA A 16 4.81 -4.47 -4.19
C ALA A 16 5.21 -5.72 -4.97
N TYR A 17 4.27 -6.31 -5.69
CA TYR A 17 4.47 -7.46 -6.55
C TYR A 17 3.99 -7.07 -7.93
N SER A 18 4.86 -7.21 -8.93
CA SER A 18 4.50 -6.86 -10.30
C SER A 18 3.43 -7.80 -10.85
N PRO A 19 2.67 -7.35 -11.87
CA PRO A 19 1.88 -8.22 -12.70
C PRO A 19 2.75 -9.35 -13.27
N ASP A 20 2.14 -10.52 -13.46
CA ASP A 20 2.73 -11.70 -14.12
C ASP A 20 1.65 -12.39 -14.99
N GLY A 21 1.99 -13.52 -15.62
CA GLY A 21 1.04 -14.29 -16.45
C GLY A 21 -0.24 -14.71 -15.72
N SER A 22 -0.21 -14.82 -14.39
CA SER A 22 -1.36 -15.13 -13.53
C SER A 22 -2.04 -13.88 -12.91
N ARG A 23 -1.30 -12.77 -12.76
CA ARG A 23 -1.75 -11.52 -12.12
C ARG A 23 -1.69 -10.35 -13.09
N ARG A 24 -2.86 -9.90 -13.55
CA ARG A 24 -2.96 -8.74 -14.46
C ARG A 24 -2.75 -7.37 -13.78
N LEU A 25 -2.75 -7.33 -12.45
CA LEU A 25 -2.66 -6.10 -11.66
C LEU A 25 -1.46 -6.17 -10.73
N TRP A 26 -0.86 -5.01 -10.44
CA TRP A 26 0.09 -4.89 -9.36
C TRP A 26 -0.61 -5.24 -8.05
N ALA A 27 0.05 -6.02 -7.21
CA ALA A 27 -0.41 -6.29 -5.85
C ALA A 27 0.50 -5.59 -4.84
N LEU A 28 -0.04 -5.28 -3.67
CA LEU A 28 0.77 -4.89 -2.52
C LEU A 28 0.31 -5.60 -1.25
N ALA A 29 1.26 -5.76 -0.32
CA ALA A 29 1.01 -6.20 1.04
C ALA A 29 1.71 -5.26 2.03
N TYR A 30 1.03 -4.92 3.12
CA TYR A 30 1.56 -4.03 4.15
C TYR A 30 1.00 -4.38 5.53
N ARG A 31 1.78 -4.12 6.58
CA ARG A 31 1.29 -4.22 7.96
C ARG A 31 0.65 -2.91 8.37
N CYS A 32 -0.63 -2.96 8.70
CA CYS A 32 -1.38 -1.80 9.15
C CYS A 32 -1.15 -1.56 10.65
N THR A 33 -1.38 -0.34 11.11
CA THR A 33 -1.38 0.04 12.53
C THR A 33 -2.47 -0.66 13.35
N CYS A 34 -3.43 -1.34 12.71
CA CYS A 34 -4.36 -2.25 13.37
C CYS A 34 -3.73 -3.58 13.82
N GLY A 35 -2.47 -3.84 13.47
CA GLY A 35 -1.74 -5.08 13.77
C GLY A 35 -1.80 -6.14 12.67
N HIS A 36 -2.78 -6.05 11.76
CA HIS A 36 -2.98 -7.01 10.68
C HIS A 36 -2.29 -6.61 9.37
N VAL A 37 -2.04 -7.63 8.53
CA VAL A 37 -1.61 -7.43 7.15
C VAL A 37 -2.83 -7.13 6.28
N HIS A 38 -2.69 -6.14 5.41
CA HIS A 38 -3.66 -5.80 4.40
C HIS A 38 -3.05 -5.88 3.02
N MET A 39 -3.90 -6.17 2.05
CA MET A 39 -3.53 -6.29 0.65
C MET A 39 -4.27 -5.25 -0.18
N GLY A 40 -3.68 -4.85 -1.30
CA GLY A 40 -4.31 -3.98 -2.28
C GLY A 40 -3.85 -4.33 -3.68
N ARG A 41 -4.57 -3.81 -4.67
CA ARG A 41 -4.24 -3.99 -6.09
C ARG A 41 -4.33 -2.65 -6.81
N ALA A 42 -3.49 -2.46 -7.83
CA ALA A 42 -3.52 -1.28 -8.68
C ALA A 42 -3.20 -1.64 -10.14
N ARG A 43 -3.70 -0.84 -11.08
CA ARG A 43 -3.40 -1.00 -12.51
C ARG A 43 -1.98 -0.56 -12.87
N SER A 44 -1.42 0.37 -12.10
CA SER A 44 -0.07 0.90 -12.29
C SER A 44 0.70 0.90 -10.98
N TYR A 45 2.03 0.85 -11.07
CA TYR A 45 2.92 0.91 -9.92
C TYR A 45 2.74 2.22 -9.13
N GLY A 46 2.63 3.35 -9.83
CA GLY A 46 2.48 4.67 -9.21
C GLY A 46 1.23 4.79 -8.32
N SER A 47 0.18 4.01 -8.61
CA SER A 47 -1.05 4.00 -7.80
C SER A 47 -1.03 3.03 -6.60
N LEU A 48 0.09 2.32 -6.35
CA LEU A 48 0.22 1.45 -5.17
C LEU A 48 0.50 2.24 -3.89
N GLY A 49 1.22 3.34 -3.98
CA GLY A 49 1.57 4.20 -2.85
C GLY A 49 0.50 5.26 -2.56
N GLY A 50 0.79 6.09 -1.56
CA GLY A 50 -0.02 7.25 -1.21
C GLY A 50 -1.03 6.96 -0.10
N GLU A 51 -1.86 7.97 0.19
CA GLU A 51 -2.86 7.91 1.25
C GLU A 51 -4.06 7.06 0.85
N ARG A 52 -4.47 6.12 1.71
CA ARG A 52 -5.60 5.23 1.45
C ARG A 52 -6.23 4.71 2.72
N ARG A 53 -7.49 4.31 2.60
CA ARG A 53 -8.22 3.65 3.67
C ARG A 53 -7.96 2.15 3.65
N ALA A 54 -7.40 1.64 4.74
CA ALA A 54 -7.23 0.21 4.97
C ALA A 54 -8.58 -0.50 5.09
N ARG A 55 -8.61 -1.82 4.87
CA ARG A 55 -9.83 -2.64 5.04
C ARG A 55 -10.39 -2.58 6.46
N CYS A 56 -9.54 -2.35 7.47
CA CYS A 56 -9.96 -2.11 8.86
C CYS A 56 -10.52 -0.69 9.12
N GLY A 57 -10.66 0.15 8.10
CA GLY A 57 -11.22 1.49 8.20
C GLY A 57 -10.24 2.61 8.56
N ARG A 58 -9.00 2.31 8.95
CA ARG A 58 -7.95 3.30 9.27
C ARG A 58 -7.41 3.98 8.00
N ARG A 59 -7.11 5.28 8.08
CA ARG A 59 -6.32 5.99 7.05
C ARG A 59 -4.84 5.66 7.26
N VAL A 60 -4.14 5.34 6.19
CA VAL A 60 -2.69 5.06 6.19
C VAL A 60 -2.05 5.69 4.96
N PHE A 61 -0.82 6.18 5.10
CA PHE A 61 0.00 6.56 3.95
C PHE A 61 0.90 5.40 3.59
N ILE A 62 0.76 4.85 2.39
CA ILE A 62 1.50 3.66 1.98
C ILE A 62 2.75 4.06 1.23
N ARG A 63 3.91 3.66 1.76
CA ARG A 63 5.20 3.79 1.10
C ARG A 63 5.67 2.41 0.64
N VAL A 64 5.74 2.21 -0.68
CA VAL A 64 6.33 1.00 -1.24
C VAL A 64 7.85 1.06 -1.02
N VAL A 65 8.39 0.07 -0.31
CA VAL A 65 9.82 -0.01 0.02
C VAL A 65 10.53 -1.20 -0.63
N ARG A 66 9.75 -2.17 -1.13
CA ARG A 66 10.26 -3.35 -1.84
C ARG A 66 9.37 -3.60 -3.04
N THR A 67 9.98 -3.98 -4.15
CA THR A 67 9.28 -4.35 -5.38
C THR A 67 9.83 -5.68 -5.83
N TYR A 68 8.97 -6.67 -5.94
CA TYR A 68 9.29 -8.00 -6.42
C TYR A 68 8.87 -8.10 -7.89
N PRO A 69 9.81 -8.35 -8.81
CA PRO A 69 9.47 -8.63 -10.19
C PRO A 69 8.73 -9.96 -10.29
N ALA A 70 7.99 -10.12 -11.37
CA ALA A 70 7.53 -11.41 -11.82
C ALA A 70 8.77 -12.19 -12.20
N GLU A 71 9.04 -13.29 -11.51
CA GLU A 71 10.01 -14.26 -12.03
C GLU A 71 9.54 -14.67 -13.42
N ALA A 72 10.47 -14.65 -14.39
CA ALA A 72 10.20 -15.17 -15.72
C ALA A 72 9.95 -16.67 -15.57
N ALA A 73 8.66 -17.04 -15.51
CA ALA A 73 8.22 -18.42 -15.57
C ALA A 73 8.55 -19.04 -16.92
#